data_AF-Q0CNS3-F1
#
_entry.id   AF-Q0CNS3-F1
#
_cell.length_a   1.000
_cell.length_b   1.000
_cell.length_c   1.000
_cell.angle_alpha   90.00
_cell.angle_beta   90.00
_cell.angle_gamma   90.00
#
_symmetry.space_group_name_H-M   'P 1'
#
loop_
_entity.id
_entity.type
_entity.pdbx_description
1 polymer ?
#
loop_
_entity_poly.entity_id
_entity_poly.type
_entity_poly.pdbx_seq_one_letter_code
_entity_poly.pdbx_strand_id
1 'polypeptide(L)'
;MADGLNQARALRVAEIINDYRTLLVHISQQNVPAPAADYWEDGYKIIRECLAEAQALMSSNYMPSIPAAGGSNEEAEKVQLQRVILDASARRFRAHKIYLRAAAARRWAIHRENILRGGRPGPQHTAQLKAVDNTLRQELSQFTDQYVVSDLRAADVRARHWLDDDPSLPTILGWIRSHP
;
A
#
# COMPACT_ATOMS: atom_id res chain seq x y z
N MET A 1 -22.67 -14.47 -21.28
CA MET A 1 -23.92 -14.52 -20.49
C MET A 1 -23.52 -14.15 -19.08
N ALA A 2 -24.21 -13.19 -18.48
CA ALA A 2 -23.93 -12.78 -17.12
C ALA A 2 -24.11 -13.97 -16.18
N ASP A 3 -23.12 -14.18 -15.32
CA ASP A 3 -23.00 -15.34 -14.43
C ASP A 3 -23.78 -15.17 -13.11
N GLY A 4 -24.56 -14.09 -12.98
CA GLY A 4 -25.32 -13.77 -11.77
C GLY A 4 -24.46 -13.26 -10.60
N LEU A 5 -23.15 -13.03 -10.79
CA LEU A 5 -22.22 -12.68 -9.71
C LEU A 5 -21.95 -11.17 -9.57
N ASN A 6 -22.69 -10.30 -10.30
CA ASN A 6 -22.46 -8.85 -10.26
C ASN A 6 -22.65 -8.26 -8.85
N GLN A 7 -23.59 -8.79 -8.06
CA GLN A 7 -23.75 -8.36 -6.67
C GLN A 7 -22.53 -8.72 -5.81
N ALA A 8 -21.94 -9.90 -5.98
CA ALA A 8 -20.72 -10.30 -5.29
C ALA A 8 -19.53 -9.41 -5.71
N ARG A 9 -19.41 -9.09 -6.99
CA ARG A 9 -18.40 -8.14 -7.50
C ARG A 9 -18.57 -6.75 -6.91
N ALA A 10 -19.80 -6.23 -6.84
CA ALA A 10 -20.07 -4.91 -6.28
C ALA A 10 -19.71 -4.85 -4.79
N LEU A 11 -20.01 -5.90 -4.01
CA LEU A 11 -19.55 -6.02 -2.63
C LEU A 11 -18.03 -6.05 -2.54
N ARG A 12 -17.38 -6.85 -3.40
CA ARG A 12 -15.91 -6.94 -3.44
C ARG A 12 -15.24 -5.59 -3.74
N VAL A 13 -15.80 -4.81 -4.66
CA VAL A 13 -15.36 -3.43 -4.92
C VAL A 13 -15.42 -2.58 -3.63
N ALA A 14 -16.54 -2.64 -2.90
CA ALA A 14 -16.70 -1.87 -1.67
C ALA A 14 -15.68 -2.26 -0.60
N GLU A 15 -15.42 -3.55 -0.43
CA GLU A 15 -14.41 -4.09 0.50
C GLU A 15 -13.00 -3.56 0.17
N ILE A 16 -12.57 -3.67 -1.09
CA ILE A 16 -11.24 -3.23 -1.52
C ILE A 16 -11.09 -1.71 -1.34
N ILE A 17 -12.11 -0.94 -1.69
CA ILE A 17 -12.09 0.52 -1.55
C ILE A 17 -12.04 0.93 -0.06
N ASN A 18 -12.79 0.23 0.80
CA ASN A 18 -12.76 0.49 2.24
C ASN A 18 -11.37 0.25 2.83
N ASP A 19 -10.75 -0.87 2.48
CA ASP A 19 -9.39 -1.20 2.92
C ASP A 19 -8.36 -0.19 2.41
N TYR A 20 -8.47 0.21 1.13
CA TYR A 20 -7.61 1.26 0.56
C TYR A 20 -7.73 2.57 1.35
N ARG A 21 -8.94 3.04 1.65
CA ARG A 21 -9.15 4.26 2.47
C ARG A 21 -8.56 4.11 3.86
N THR A 22 -8.75 2.95 4.49
CA THR A 22 -8.20 2.65 5.82
C THR A 22 -6.68 2.70 5.81
N LEU A 23 -6.03 2.15 4.78
CA LEU A 23 -4.58 2.25 4.58
C LEU A 23 -4.10 3.69 4.46
N LEU A 24 -4.79 4.54 3.68
CA LEU A 24 -4.43 5.95 3.54
C LEU A 24 -4.46 6.70 4.87
N VAL A 25 -5.50 6.45 5.69
CA VAL A 25 -5.59 7.02 7.05
C VAL A 25 -4.40 6.55 7.88
N HIS A 26 -4.09 5.25 7.90
CA HIS A 26 -2.96 4.74 8.67
C HIS A 26 -1.60 5.22 8.18
N ILE A 27 -1.42 5.46 6.87
CA ILE A 27 -0.19 6.05 6.33
C ILE A 27 0.01 7.47 6.88
N SER A 28 -1.04 8.29 6.91
CA SER A 28 -0.95 9.65 7.47
C SER A 28 -0.50 9.66 8.94
N GLN A 29 -0.88 8.63 9.71
CA GLN A 29 -0.51 8.46 11.11
C GLN A 29 0.96 8.00 11.29
N GLN A 30 1.65 7.61 10.21
CA GLN A 30 3.06 7.23 10.27
C GLN A 30 4.02 8.42 10.29
N ASN A 31 3.53 9.65 10.08
CA ASN A 31 4.38 10.83 10.03
C ASN A 31 5.10 11.05 11.38
N VAL A 32 6.42 11.19 11.32
CA VAL A 32 7.27 11.58 12.45
C VAL A 32 8.09 12.78 11.99
N PRO A 33 7.95 13.96 12.63
CA PRO A 33 8.74 15.14 12.27
C PRO A 33 10.24 14.86 12.43
N ALA A 34 11.00 15.10 11.36
CA ALA A 34 12.44 14.93 11.38
C ALA A 34 13.11 16.15 12.06
N PRO A 35 13.94 15.97 13.10
CA PRO A 35 14.78 17.04 13.60
C PRO A 35 15.70 17.57 12.49
N ALA A 36 16.00 18.87 12.49
CA ALA A 36 16.81 19.49 11.43
C ALA A 36 18.19 18.81 11.25
N ALA A 37 18.80 18.36 12.36
CA ALA A 37 20.09 17.66 12.35
C ALA A 37 20.02 16.26 11.72
N ASP A 38 18.87 15.59 11.80
CA ASP A 38 18.66 14.21 11.35
C ASP A 38 17.84 14.16 10.05
N TYR A 39 17.62 15.30 9.39
CA TYR A 39 16.72 15.39 8.24
C TYR A 39 17.08 14.40 7.13
N TRP A 40 18.37 14.13 6.92
CA TRP A 40 18.89 13.25 5.88
C TRP A 40 19.05 11.79 6.29
N GLU A 41 18.73 11.44 7.53
CA GLU A 41 18.79 10.05 7.98
C GLU A 41 17.73 9.20 7.27
N ASP A 42 18.10 7.95 6.97
CA ASP A 42 17.37 7.09 6.03
C ASP A 42 15.90 6.90 6.41
N GLY A 43 15.59 6.63 7.67
CA GLY A 43 14.20 6.42 8.08
C GLY A 43 13.34 7.68 7.94
N TYR A 44 13.86 8.86 8.27
CA TYR A 44 13.13 10.11 8.07
C TYR A 44 12.92 10.44 6.59
N LYS A 45 13.92 10.14 5.74
CA LYS A 45 13.78 10.25 4.29
C LYS A 45 12.67 9.33 3.77
N ILE A 46 12.66 8.06 4.20
CA ILE A 46 11.64 7.08 3.79
C ILE A 46 10.24 7.51 4.22
N ILE A 47 10.06 8.04 5.42
CA ILE A 47 8.74 8.55 5.88
C ILE A 47 8.25 9.63 4.91
N ARG A 48 9.09 10.62 4.57
CA ARG A 48 8.69 11.70 3.66
C ARG A 48 8.37 11.19 2.26
N GLU A 49 9.19 10.28 1.74
CA GLU A 49 8.92 9.62 0.45
C GLU A 49 7.59 8.88 0.47
N CYS A 50 7.30 8.11 1.52
CA CYS A 50 6.05 7.38 1.66
C CYS A 50 4.82 8.32 1.71
N LEU A 51 4.93 9.44 2.43
CA LEU A 51 3.84 10.43 2.48
C LEU A 51 3.62 11.10 1.12
N ALA A 52 4.70 11.43 0.39
CA ALA A 52 4.62 11.98 -0.96
C ALA A 52 4.02 10.97 -1.95
N GLU A 53 4.45 9.71 -1.89
CA GLU A 53 3.91 8.61 -2.71
C GLU A 53 2.41 8.38 -2.41
N ALA A 54 2.00 8.44 -1.15
CA ALA A 54 0.59 8.31 -0.77
C ALA A 54 -0.25 9.48 -1.31
N GLN A 55 0.26 10.71 -1.20
CA GLN A 55 -0.41 11.88 -1.76
C GLN A 55 -0.55 11.79 -3.28
N ALA A 56 0.50 11.35 -3.97
CA ALA A 56 0.46 11.11 -5.42
C ALA A 56 -0.57 10.03 -5.79
N LEU A 57 -0.63 8.94 -5.02
CA LEU A 57 -1.60 7.86 -5.21
C LEU A 57 -3.05 8.32 -4.97
N MET A 58 -3.28 9.24 -4.03
CA MET A 58 -4.60 9.84 -3.80
C MET A 58 -5.00 10.81 -4.90
N SER A 59 -4.02 11.51 -5.49
CA SER A 59 -4.25 12.50 -6.54
C SER A 59 -4.36 11.88 -7.93
N SER A 60 -4.07 10.59 -8.09
CA SER A 60 -4.14 9.91 -9.38
C SER A 60 -5.58 9.68 -9.82
N ASN A 61 -5.89 10.07 -11.05
CA ASN A 61 -7.23 9.95 -11.61
C ASN A 61 -7.70 8.50 -11.62
N TYR A 62 -8.94 8.28 -11.22
CA TYR A 62 -9.64 7.04 -11.52
C TYR A 62 -9.90 7.00 -13.03
N MET A 63 -9.44 5.95 -13.73
CA MET A 63 -9.66 5.81 -15.17
C MET A 63 -10.70 4.72 -15.46
N PRO A 64 -12.00 5.02 -15.38
CA PRO A 64 -13.02 4.11 -15.89
C PRO A 64 -12.97 4.15 -17.42
N SER A 65 -12.40 3.11 -18.04
CA SER A 65 -12.58 2.91 -19.49
C SER A 65 -14.05 2.60 -19.76
N ILE A 66 -14.71 3.46 -20.55
CA ILE A 66 -16.10 3.31 -20.99
C ILE A 66 -16.21 2.00 -21.80
N PRO A 67 -17.06 1.03 -21.40
CA PRO A 67 -17.27 -0.17 -22.20
C PRO A 67 -17.83 0.18 -23.59
N ALA A 68 -17.40 -0.56 -24.62
CA ALA A 68 -17.98 -0.43 -25.95
C ALA A 68 -19.47 -0.85 -25.91
N ALA A 69 -20.33 -0.02 -26.48
CA ALA A 69 -21.77 -0.27 -26.57
C ALA A 69 -22.06 -1.47 -27.50
N GLY A 70 -22.13 -2.68 -26.96
CA GLY A 70 -22.38 -3.87 -27.78
C GLY A 70 -22.78 -5.16 -27.05
N GLY A 71 -22.91 -5.15 -25.71
CA GLY A 71 -23.33 -6.31 -24.91
C GLY A 71 -24.68 -6.12 -24.21
N SER A 72 -25.25 -7.19 -23.65
CA SER A 72 -26.37 -7.06 -22.70
C SER A 72 -25.93 -6.21 -21.51
N ASN A 73 -26.88 -5.47 -20.90
CA ASN A 73 -26.59 -4.55 -19.80
C ASN A 73 -25.80 -5.23 -18.66
N GLU A 74 -26.14 -6.48 -18.33
CA GLU A 74 -25.50 -7.25 -17.26
C GLU A 74 -24.06 -7.72 -17.59
N GLU A 75 -23.78 -8.04 -18.86
CA GLU A 75 -22.42 -8.41 -19.29
C GLU A 75 -21.52 -7.16 -19.34
N ALA A 76 -22.07 -6.02 -19.78
CA ALA A 76 -21.38 -4.74 -19.72
C ALA A 76 -21.06 -4.35 -18.27
N GLU A 77 -22.02 -4.53 -17.35
CA GLU A 77 -21.83 -4.31 -15.91
C GLU A 77 -20.76 -5.23 -15.32
N LYS A 78 -20.77 -6.53 -15.66
CA LYS A 78 -19.73 -7.49 -15.24
C LYS A 78 -18.34 -7.00 -15.62
N VAL A 79 -18.15 -6.64 -16.90
CA VAL A 79 -16.86 -6.16 -17.42
C VAL A 79 -16.44 -4.87 -16.71
N GLN A 80 -17.38 -3.96 -16.46
CA GLN A 80 -17.11 -2.74 -15.71
C GLN A 80 -16.65 -3.04 -14.28
N LEU A 81 -17.36 -3.91 -13.56
CA LEU A 81 -17.03 -4.28 -12.18
C LEU A 81 -15.66 -4.96 -12.08
N GLN A 82 -15.34 -5.89 -12.98
CA GLN A 82 -14.01 -6.53 -13.02
C GLN A 82 -12.88 -5.52 -13.22
N ARG A 83 -13.10 -4.49 -14.06
CA ARG A 83 -12.13 -3.39 -14.24
C ARG A 83 -11.99 -2.54 -12.97
N VAL A 84 -13.10 -2.24 -12.30
CA VAL A 84 -13.08 -1.51 -11.02
C VAL A 84 -12.30 -2.31 -9.96
N ILE A 85 -12.53 -3.63 -9.87
CA ILE A 85 -11.79 -4.52 -8.97
C ILE A 85 -10.30 -4.47 -9.28
N LEU A 86 -9.90 -4.49 -10.55
CA LEU A 86 -8.50 -4.39 -10.95
C LEU A 86 -7.86 -3.08 -10.50
N ASP A 87 -8.47 -1.93 -10.81
CA ASP A 87 -7.92 -0.62 -10.42
C ASP A 87 -7.87 -0.45 -8.90
N ALA A 88 -8.96 -0.82 -8.20
CA ALA A 88 -9.03 -0.75 -6.75
C ALA A 88 -7.98 -1.67 -6.10
N SER A 89 -7.76 -2.87 -6.63
CA SER A 89 -6.73 -3.80 -6.15
C SER A 89 -5.33 -3.24 -6.35
N ALA A 90 -5.06 -2.61 -7.49
CA ALA A 90 -3.77 -1.96 -7.77
C ALA A 90 -3.50 -0.79 -6.81
N ARG A 91 -4.51 0.03 -6.52
CA ARG A 91 -4.41 1.12 -5.54
C ARG A 91 -4.20 0.59 -4.12
N ARG A 92 -4.98 -0.41 -3.69
CA ARG A 92 -4.81 -1.08 -2.38
C ARG A 92 -3.41 -1.69 -2.25
N PHE A 93 -2.92 -2.35 -3.30
CA PHE A 93 -1.57 -2.92 -3.34
C PHE A 93 -0.48 -1.85 -3.16
N ARG A 94 -0.53 -0.76 -3.93
CA ARG A 94 0.42 0.37 -3.80
C ARG A 94 0.34 0.98 -2.39
N ALA A 95 -0.86 1.22 -1.88
CA ALA A 95 -1.05 1.77 -0.53
C ALA A 95 -0.50 0.85 0.56
N HIS A 96 -0.72 -0.46 0.47
CA HIS A 96 -0.20 -1.41 1.46
C HIS A 96 1.32 -1.42 1.49
N LYS A 97 1.96 -1.38 0.32
CA LYS A 97 3.43 -1.29 0.22
C LYS A 97 3.97 0.01 0.84
N ILE A 98 3.31 1.14 0.58
CA ILE A 98 3.64 2.43 1.21
C ILE A 98 3.48 2.35 2.72
N TYR A 99 2.38 1.78 3.20
CA TYR A 99 2.10 1.59 4.63
C TYR A 99 3.20 0.77 5.33
N LEU A 100 3.58 -0.37 4.76
CA LEU A 100 4.64 -1.22 5.35
C LEU A 100 5.97 -0.48 5.47
N ARG A 101 6.38 0.24 4.42
CA ARG A 101 7.61 1.06 4.42
C ARG A 101 7.53 2.18 5.46
N ALA A 102 6.41 2.91 5.50
CA ALA A 102 6.21 4.00 6.45
C ALA A 102 6.21 3.51 7.90
N ALA A 103 5.57 2.37 8.17
CA ALA A 103 5.51 1.77 9.50
C ALA A 103 6.91 1.30 9.97
N ALA A 104 7.69 0.69 9.09
CA ALA A 104 9.09 0.30 9.37
C ALA A 104 9.96 1.52 9.68
N ALA A 105 9.85 2.57 8.86
CA ALA A 105 10.59 3.80 9.07
C ALA A 105 10.18 4.55 10.35
N ARG A 106 8.88 4.51 10.72
CA ARG A 106 8.41 5.04 12.00
C ARG A 106 8.98 4.26 13.18
N ARG A 107 9.01 2.92 13.12
CA ARG A 107 9.67 2.10 14.15
C ARG A 107 11.14 2.47 14.29
N TRP A 108 11.85 2.59 13.17
CA TRP A 108 13.24 3.06 13.16
C TRP A 108 13.40 4.41 13.87
N ALA A 109 12.53 5.38 13.59
CA ALA A 109 12.60 6.72 14.18
C ALA A 109 12.42 6.67 15.71
N ILE A 110 11.42 5.91 16.18
CA ILE A 110 11.16 5.68 17.61
C ILE A 110 12.36 5.01 18.29
N HIS A 111 12.95 3.98 17.67
CA HIS A 111 14.11 3.30 18.23
C HIS A 111 15.34 4.20 18.30
N ARG A 112 15.59 5.00 17.24
CA ARG A 112 16.67 6.00 17.24
C ARG A 112 16.47 7.01 18.37
N GLU A 113 15.27 7.55 18.52
CA GLU A 113 14.96 8.51 19.60
C GLU A 113 15.19 7.90 20.99
N ASN A 114 14.78 6.64 21.21
CA ASN A 114 15.00 5.94 22.47
C ASN A 114 16.49 5.69 22.80
N ILE A 115 17.33 5.50 21.78
CA ILE A 115 18.79 5.38 21.94
C ILE A 115 19.38 6.74 22.31
N LEU A 116 18.99 7.78 21.59
CA LEU A 116 19.57 9.12 21.76
C LEU A 116 19.04 9.85 23.00
N ARG A 117 17.80 9.57 23.43
CA ARG A 117 17.12 10.21 24.56
C ARG A 117 17.19 11.74 24.52
N GLY A 118 17.02 12.32 23.33
CA GLY A 118 17.14 13.76 23.08
C GLY A 118 18.58 14.30 22.98
N GLY A 119 19.59 13.46 23.18
CA GLY A 119 21.00 13.77 22.97
C GLY A 119 21.41 13.68 21.50
N ARG A 120 22.68 14.05 21.22
CA ARG A 120 23.28 13.90 19.89
C ARG A 120 23.90 12.50 19.71
N PRO A 121 23.95 11.98 18.48
CA PRO A 121 24.74 10.79 18.16
C PRO A 121 26.20 10.96 18.61
N GLY A 122 26.78 9.92 19.19
CA GLY A 122 28.15 9.91 19.70
C GLY A 122 28.72 8.49 19.73
N PRO A 123 30.02 8.30 20.03
CA PRO A 123 30.69 6.99 19.96
C PRO A 123 29.99 5.88 20.74
N GLN A 124 29.39 6.22 21.89
CA GLN A 124 28.64 5.30 22.74
C GLN A 124 27.33 4.80 22.12
N HIS A 125 26.76 5.54 21.16
CA HIS A 125 25.50 5.19 20.48
C HIS A 125 25.74 4.41 19.17
N THR A 126 26.93 4.48 18.59
CA THR A 126 27.24 4.01 17.23
C THR A 126 26.80 2.57 16.96
N ALA A 127 27.10 1.64 17.87
CA ALA A 127 26.74 0.22 17.68
C ALA A 127 25.21 0.01 17.69
N GLN A 128 24.49 0.72 18.56
CA GLN A 128 23.03 0.61 18.68
C GLN A 128 22.32 1.25 17.49
N LEU A 129 22.77 2.44 17.06
CA LEU A 129 22.23 3.12 15.88
C LEU A 129 22.42 2.26 14.62
N LYS A 130 23.61 1.70 14.44
CA LYS A 130 23.88 0.78 13.33
C LYS A 130 22.98 -0.46 13.35
N ALA A 131 22.67 -0.99 14.54
CA ALA A 131 21.75 -2.11 14.67
C ALA A 131 20.33 -1.73 14.21
N VAL A 132 19.84 -0.55 14.60
CA VAL A 132 18.53 -0.02 14.18
C VAL A 132 18.48 0.20 12.66
N ASP A 133 19.56 0.72 12.06
CA ASP A 133 19.66 0.86 10.59
C ASP A 133 19.68 -0.48 9.86
N ASN A 134 20.35 -1.49 10.43
CA ASN A 134 20.35 -2.85 9.89
C ASN A 134 18.95 -3.46 9.94
N THR A 135 18.22 -3.29 11.05
CA THR A 135 16.85 -3.77 11.20
C THR A 135 15.93 -3.12 10.17
N LEU A 136 16.01 -1.80 9.97
CA LEU A 136 15.24 -1.12 8.93
C LEU A 136 15.52 -1.71 7.54
N ARG A 137 16.80 -1.89 7.17
CA ARG A 137 17.16 -2.48 5.87
C ARG A 137 16.63 -3.91 5.71
N GLN A 138 16.68 -4.71 6.78
CA GLN A 138 16.12 -6.06 6.77
C GLN A 138 14.60 -6.05 6.56
N GLU A 139 13.85 -5.22 7.30
CA GLU A 139 12.41 -5.09 7.13
C GLU A 139 12.04 -4.67 5.70
N LEU A 140 12.70 -3.64 5.16
CA LEU A 140 12.44 -3.16 3.80
C LEU A 140 12.73 -4.23 2.74
N SER A 141 13.75 -5.06 2.95
CA SER A 141 14.08 -6.15 2.02
C SER A 141 13.02 -7.26 1.99
N GLN A 142 12.23 -7.41 3.06
CA GLN A 142 11.16 -8.42 3.15
C GLN A 142 9.89 -7.98 2.41
N PHE A 143 9.65 -6.67 2.26
CA PHE A 143 8.45 -6.12 1.62
C PHE A 143 8.47 -6.20 0.09
N THR A 144 8.65 -7.42 -0.41
CA THR A 144 8.56 -7.75 -1.84
C THR A 144 7.12 -7.68 -2.33
N ASP A 145 6.92 -7.55 -3.64
CA ASP A 145 5.58 -7.55 -4.24
C ASP A 145 4.80 -8.84 -3.93
N GLN A 146 5.51 -9.97 -3.87
CA GLN A 146 4.93 -11.26 -3.50
C GLN A 146 4.49 -11.28 -2.02
N TYR A 147 5.29 -10.69 -1.13
CA TYR A 147 4.90 -10.57 0.28
C TYR A 147 3.62 -9.74 0.43
N VAL A 148 3.55 -8.58 -0.24
CA VAL A 148 2.41 -7.66 -0.18
C VAL A 148 1.12 -8.33 -0.68
N VAL A 149 1.15 -9.00 -1.83
CA VAL A 149 -0.06 -9.67 -2.37
C VAL A 149 -0.47 -10.85 -1.50
N SER A 150 0.49 -11.59 -0.96
CA SER A 150 0.24 -12.72 -0.05
C SER A 150 -0.45 -12.26 1.24
N ASP A 151 0.04 -11.18 1.85
CA ASP A 151 -0.51 -10.63 3.08
C ASP A 151 -1.95 -10.10 2.88
N LEU A 152 -2.19 -9.34 1.80
CA LEU A 152 -3.53 -8.87 1.44
C LEU A 152 -4.49 -10.03 1.18
N ARG A 153 -4.05 -11.04 0.41
CA ARG A 153 -4.87 -12.23 0.11
C ARG A 153 -5.19 -13.00 1.38
N ALA A 154 -4.23 -13.16 2.29
CA ALA A 154 -4.45 -13.82 3.57
C ALA A 154 -5.45 -13.05 4.44
N ALA A 155 -5.42 -11.71 4.43
CA ALA A 155 -6.40 -10.89 5.13
C ALA A 155 -7.81 -11.08 4.56
N ASP A 156 -7.96 -11.05 3.23
CA ASP A 156 -9.23 -11.26 2.56
C ASP A 156 -9.84 -12.64 2.81
N VAL A 157 -9.00 -13.69 2.80
CA VAL A 157 -9.43 -15.06 3.13
C VAL A 157 -9.91 -15.15 4.59
N ARG A 158 -9.18 -14.53 5.53
CA ARG A 158 -9.61 -14.48 6.95
C ARG A 158 -10.93 -13.74 7.12
N ALA A 159 -11.15 -12.68 6.34
CA ALA A 159 -12.39 -11.90 6.34
C ALA A 159 -13.56 -12.61 5.62
N ARG A 160 -13.30 -13.73 4.94
CA ARG A 160 -14.28 -14.49 4.13
C ARG A 160 -14.89 -13.67 2.98
N HIS A 161 -14.08 -12.77 2.41
CA HIS A 161 -14.46 -12.03 1.20
C HIS A 161 -14.61 -12.98 0.00
N TRP A 162 -15.39 -12.57 -1.01
CA TRP A 162 -15.48 -13.26 -2.30
C TRP A 162 -14.33 -12.84 -3.22
N LEU A 163 -13.60 -13.80 -3.79
CA LEU A 163 -12.28 -13.55 -4.37
C LEU A 163 -12.05 -14.12 -5.77
N ASP A 164 -13.10 -14.60 -6.44
CA ASP A 164 -12.96 -15.35 -7.70
C ASP A 164 -12.44 -14.47 -8.84
N ASP A 165 -12.78 -13.18 -8.84
CA ASP A 165 -12.35 -12.20 -9.83
C ASP A 165 -11.22 -11.27 -9.36
N ASP A 166 -10.59 -11.58 -8.23
CA ASP A 166 -9.43 -10.82 -7.78
C ASP A 166 -8.26 -10.98 -8.76
N PRO A 167 -7.60 -9.88 -9.15
CA PRO A 167 -6.53 -9.94 -10.13
C PRO A 167 -5.27 -10.61 -9.57
N SER A 168 -4.55 -11.32 -10.44
CA SER A 168 -3.23 -11.87 -10.12
C SER A 168 -2.18 -10.76 -9.93
N LEU A 169 -1.09 -11.05 -9.23
CA LEU A 169 0.02 -10.10 -9.09
C LEU A 169 0.57 -9.60 -10.44
N PRO A 170 0.84 -10.46 -11.45
CA PRO A 170 1.23 -9.99 -12.78
C PRO A 170 0.22 -9.00 -13.40
N THR A 171 -1.08 -9.24 -13.23
CA THR A 171 -2.14 -8.34 -13.73
C THR A 171 -2.11 -6.99 -13.02
N ILE A 172 -1.98 -6.99 -11.68
CA ILE A 172 -1.84 -5.78 -10.87
C ILE A 172 -0.62 -4.97 -11.31
N LEU A 173 0.55 -5.61 -11.41
CA LEU A 173 1.78 -4.93 -11.80
C LEU A 173 1.73 -4.42 -13.24
N GLY A 174 1.09 -5.17 -14.14
CA GLY A 174 0.81 -4.74 -15.50
C GLY A 174 -0.03 -3.46 -15.54
N TRP A 175 -1.11 -3.43 -14.75
CA TRP A 175 -1.98 -2.26 -14.63
C TRP A 175 -1.25 -1.03 -14.08
N ILE A 176 -0.42 -1.21 -13.05
CA ILE A 176 0.35 -0.10 -12.45
C ILE A 176 1.35 0.47 -13.47
N ARG A 177 2.00 -0.36 -14.28
CA ARG A 177 2.95 0.11 -15.30
C ARG A 177 2.28 0.89 -16.43
N SER A 178 1.04 0.57 -16.78
CA SER A 178 0.29 1.31 -17.80
C SER A 178 -0.37 2.58 -17.26
N HIS A 179 -0.41 2.78 -15.93
CA HIS A 179 -1.03 3.93 -15.27
C HIS A 179 -0.15 4.45 -14.11
N PRO A 180 0.99 5.10 -14.40
CA PRO A 180 1.96 5.55 -13.39
C PRO A 180 1.39 6.54 -12.37
#